data_AF-A0A926QC84-F1
#
_entry.id   AF-A0A926QC84-F1
#
_cell.length_a   1.000
_cell.length_b   1.000
_cell.length_c   1.000
_cell.angle_alpha   90.00
_cell.angle_beta   90.00
_cell.angle_gamma   90.00
#
_symmetry.space_group_name_H-M   'P 1'
#
loop_
_entity.id
_entity.type
_entity.pdbx_description
1 polymer ?
#
loop_
_entity_poly.entity_id
_entity_poly.type
_entity_poly.pdbx_seq_one_letter_code
_entity_poly.pdbx_strand_id
1 'polypeptide(L)'
;MVDLLDRLVGAGDLIELRREEDRSFRLLYLGPPSYIEKEPGTYLIFGVRPYGVALVDFDLAPLVERERHTRTIHLDDVDAPGRLADAGLGRVDRDRWVSKPRAEGPESLLARIKDRIGAASASGNIEGLQVLDPRTKVRYYRGRWRAPKPGDTGDFVARRPQAYGADLWCAVRLVEGSPTKLVEFPVDNPVVPGRDEAWRLQLAIDAVRGAPQRFAIETIGSGNAVIVKFFSPVPGFAERYLQLVGLALETQGALFAYRVPAGALPDLKQLLTDMLWMETLSLEGTSR
;
A
#
# COMPACT_ATOMS: atom_id res chain seq x y z
N MET A 1 8.32 -5.06 -6.92
CA MET A 1 8.44 -3.85 -7.73
C MET A 1 7.04 -3.52 -8.17
N VAL A 2 6.51 -2.39 -7.70
CA VAL A 2 5.17 -1.90 -8.04
C VAL A 2 5.26 -1.33 -9.46
N ASP A 3 4.41 -1.81 -10.36
CA ASP A 3 4.43 -1.42 -11.78
C ASP A 3 3.98 0.05 -11.96
N LEU A 4 4.26 0.67 -13.12
CA LEU A 4 3.80 2.03 -13.40
C LEU A 4 2.26 2.12 -13.30
N LEU A 5 1.54 1.10 -13.78
CA LEU A 5 0.09 1.03 -13.66
C LEU A 5 -0.38 1.10 -12.20
N ASP A 6 0.25 0.31 -11.31
CA ASP A 6 -0.07 0.34 -9.89
C ASP A 6 0.19 1.74 -9.28
N ARG A 7 1.25 2.42 -9.72
CA ARG A 7 1.56 3.80 -9.27
C ARG A 7 0.50 4.79 -9.74
N LEU A 8 0.02 4.69 -10.98
CA LEU A 8 -1.05 5.54 -11.52
C LEU A 8 -2.40 5.27 -10.84
N VAL A 9 -2.69 4.01 -10.50
CA VAL A 9 -3.86 3.65 -9.68
C VAL A 9 -3.73 4.21 -8.27
N GLY A 10 -2.55 4.08 -7.65
CA GLY A 10 -2.26 4.65 -6.33
C GLY A 10 -2.38 6.18 -6.30
N ALA A 11 -1.89 6.86 -7.34
CA ALA A 11 -1.95 8.30 -7.51
C ALA A 11 -3.32 8.81 -8.01
N GLY A 12 -4.29 7.93 -8.29
CA GLY A 12 -5.66 8.29 -8.66
C GLY A 12 -5.83 8.76 -10.10
N ASP A 13 -4.81 8.57 -10.92
CA ASP A 13 -4.87 8.85 -12.37
C ASP A 13 -5.64 7.76 -13.10
N LEU A 14 -5.63 6.55 -12.55
CA LEU A 14 -6.43 5.43 -12.99
C LEU A 14 -7.29 4.91 -11.84
N ILE A 15 -8.47 4.40 -12.17
CA ILE A 15 -9.37 3.71 -11.24
C ILE A 15 -9.61 2.31 -11.75
N GLU A 16 -9.44 1.33 -10.87
CA GLU A 16 -9.85 -0.05 -11.11
C GLU A 16 -11.30 -0.25 -10.66
N LEU A 17 -12.18 -0.65 -11.58
CA LEU A 17 -13.52 -1.10 -11.26
C LEU A 17 -13.70 -2.57 -11.61
N ARG A 18 -14.45 -3.30 -10.78
CA ARG A 18 -14.88 -4.66 -11.06
C ARG A 18 -16.18 -4.62 -11.86
N ARG A 19 -16.33 -5.53 -12.82
CA ARG A 19 -17.64 -5.79 -13.41
C ARG A 19 -18.41 -6.71 -12.47
N GLU A 20 -19.65 -6.36 -12.14
CA GLU A 20 -20.45 -7.08 -11.14
C GLU A 20 -20.67 -8.56 -11.48
N GLU A 21 -20.70 -8.90 -12.77
CA GLU A 21 -21.01 -10.24 -13.28
C GLU A 21 -19.80 -11.19 -13.32
N ASP A 22 -18.57 -10.67 -13.32
CA ASP A 22 -17.36 -11.50 -13.44
C ASP A 22 -16.23 -10.99 -12.56
N ARG A 23 -15.90 -11.78 -11.54
CA ARG A 23 -14.85 -11.46 -10.55
C ARG A 23 -13.44 -11.63 -11.13
N SER A 24 -13.30 -12.18 -12.34
CA SER A 24 -11.99 -12.55 -12.92
C SER A 24 -11.27 -11.39 -13.61
N PHE A 25 -11.96 -10.31 -14.00
CA PHE A 25 -11.33 -9.18 -14.69
C PHE A 25 -11.61 -7.83 -14.04
N ARG A 26 -10.57 -6.98 -14.02
CA ARG A 26 -10.65 -5.58 -13.58
C ARG A 26 -10.55 -4.69 -14.80
N LEU A 27 -11.43 -3.70 -14.87
CA LEU A 27 -11.40 -2.68 -15.91
C LEU A 27 -10.70 -1.44 -15.37
N LEU A 28 -9.79 -0.88 -16.16
CA LEU A 28 -9.09 0.36 -15.85
C LEU A 28 -9.79 1.53 -16.53
N TYR A 29 -10.12 2.54 -15.74
CA TYR A 29 -10.72 3.79 -16.16
C TYR A 29 -9.79 4.95 -15.85
N LEU A 30 -9.97 6.07 -16.55
CA LEU A 30 -9.32 7.32 -16.17
C LEU A 30 -9.92 7.83 -14.86
N GLY A 31 -9.05 8.23 -13.93
CA GLY A 31 -9.48 8.90 -12.71
C GLY A 31 -10.02 10.30 -13.00
N PRO A 32 -11.08 10.75 -12.29
CA PRO A 32 -11.65 12.06 -12.51
C PRO A 32 -10.66 13.15 -12.07
N PRO A 33 -10.53 14.27 -12.83
CA PRO A 33 -9.75 15.43 -12.41
C PRO A 33 -10.11 15.86 -11.00
N SER A 34 -9.14 15.79 -10.10
CA SER A 34 -9.37 15.99 -8.67
C SER A 34 -8.15 16.60 -7.99
N TYR A 35 -8.36 17.12 -6.79
CA TYR A 35 -7.30 17.63 -5.94
C TYR A 35 -7.49 17.22 -4.48
N ILE A 36 -6.38 17.17 -3.76
CA ILE A 36 -6.32 16.95 -2.32
C ILE A 36 -5.31 17.92 -1.71
N GLU A 37 -5.68 18.56 -0.61
CA GLU A 37 -4.80 19.45 0.14
C GLU A 37 -3.84 18.62 1.02
N LYS A 38 -2.54 18.81 0.84
CA LYS A 38 -1.48 18.14 1.60
C LYS A 38 -1.24 18.86 2.93
N GLU A 39 -1.11 20.17 2.81
CA GLU A 39 -0.91 21.17 3.85
C GLU A 39 -1.45 22.50 3.30
N PRO A 40 -1.71 23.51 4.16
CA PRO A 40 -2.26 24.79 3.71
C PRO A 40 -1.47 25.37 2.53
N GLY A 41 -2.16 25.61 1.41
CA GLY A 41 -1.58 26.18 0.20
C GLY A 41 -0.88 25.19 -0.74
N THR A 42 -0.73 23.92 -0.37
CA THR A 42 -0.08 22.90 -1.20
C THR A 42 -1.06 21.77 -1.53
N TYR A 43 -1.29 21.55 -2.82
CA TYR A 43 -2.29 20.61 -3.32
C TYR A 43 -1.66 19.57 -4.23
N LEU A 44 -2.00 18.29 -4.02
CA LEU A 44 -1.77 17.25 -5.02
C LEU A 44 -2.96 17.26 -5.98
N ILE A 45 -2.68 17.35 -7.28
CA ILE A 45 -3.69 17.25 -8.33
C ILE A 45 -3.50 15.92 -9.08
N PHE A 46 -4.61 15.28 -9.42
CA PHE A 46 -4.60 13.96 -10.03
C PHE A 46 -5.80 13.74 -10.95
N GLY A 47 -5.82 12.59 -11.60
CA GLY A 47 -6.80 12.25 -12.62
C GLY A 47 -6.32 12.62 -14.03
N VAL A 48 -7.09 12.17 -15.01
CA VAL A 48 -6.75 12.32 -16.42
C VAL A 48 -8.01 12.75 -17.17
N ARG A 49 -7.92 13.84 -17.93
CA ARG A 49 -9.00 14.23 -18.83
C ARG A 49 -8.96 13.38 -20.10
N PRO A 50 -10.11 13.00 -20.66
CA PRO A 50 -10.18 12.33 -21.96
C PRO A 50 -9.48 13.12 -23.08
N TYR A 51 -9.06 12.43 -24.13
CA TYR A 51 -8.56 13.03 -25.37
C TYR A 51 -7.30 13.91 -25.22
N GLY A 52 -6.51 13.71 -24.15
CA GLY A 52 -5.25 14.44 -23.95
C GLY A 52 -5.42 15.89 -23.54
N VAL A 53 -6.62 16.29 -23.10
CA VAL A 53 -6.87 17.64 -22.58
C VAL A 53 -6.03 17.86 -21.31
N ALA A 54 -5.44 19.06 -21.18
CA ALA A 54 -4.64 19.43 -20.00
C ALA A 54 -5.47 19.34 -18.72
N LEU A 55 -4.88 18.83 -17.63
CA LEU A 55 -5.59 18.64 -16.36
C LEU A 55 -6.10 19.98 -15.79
N VAL A 56 -5.27 21.01 -15.88
CA VAL A 56 -5.51 22.38 -15.44
C VAL A 56 -5.45 23.33 -16.65
N ASP A 57 -5.98 24.54 -16.49
CA ASP A 57 -5.95 25.59 -17.50
C ASP A 57 -4.54 26.20 -17.69
N PHE A 58 -4.44 27.15 -18.63
CA PHE A 58 -3.18 27.81 -18.96
C PHE A 58 -2.61 28.65 -17.80
N ASP A 59 -3.47 29.14 -16.90
CA ASP A 59 -3.05 30.00 -15.79
C ASP A 59 -2.43 29.18 -14.65
N LEU A 60 -2.96 27.99 -14.39
CA LEU A 60 -2.44 27.07 -13.37
C LEU A 60 -1.30 26.20 -13.90
N ALA A 61 -1.25 25.89 -15.20
CA ALA A 61 -0.26 24.97 -15.77
C ALA A 61 1.22 25.31 -15.44
N PRO A 62 1.66 26.59 -15.41
CA PRO A 62 3.02 26.96 -15.02
C PRO A 62 3.35 26.69 -13.56
N LEU A 63 2.33 26.62 -12.68
CA LEU A 63 2.47 26.38 -11.25
C LEU A 63 2.50 24.89 -10.89
N VAL A 64 2.24 24.01 -11.86
CA VAL A 64 2.21 22.56 -11.63
C VAL A 64 3.62 22.00 -11.66
N GLU A 65 4.10 21.61 -10.49
CA GLU A 65 5.31 20.85 -10.30
C GLU A 65 5.06 19.36 -10.59
N ARG A 66 5.85 18.81 -11.53
CA ARG A 66 5.77 17.40 -11.92
C ARG A 66 6.96 16.66 -11.34
N GLU A 67 6.69 15.77 -10.38
CA GLU A 67 7.70 14.87 -9.84
C GLU A 67 7.25 13.42 -10.11
N ARG A 68 7.95 12.74 -11.02
CA ARG A 68 7.61 11.38 -11.49
C ARG A 68 6.18 11.29 -12.03
N HIS A 69 5.28 10.62 -11.29
CA HIS A 69 3.88 10.39 -11.66
C HIS A 69 2.93 11.27 -10.84
N THR A 70 3.44 12.05 -9.88
CA THR A 70 2.66 12.95 -9.04
C THR A 70 2.75 14.39 -9.55
N ARG A 71 1.68 15.15 -9.33
CA ARG A 71 1.57 16.56 -9.75
C ARG A 71 1.16 17.38 -8.53
N THR A 72 2.00 18.35 -8.15
CA THR A 72 1.74 19.25 -7.01
C THR A 72 1.55 20.67 -7.53
N ILE A 73 0.67 21.43 -6.92
CA ILE A 73 0.49 22.86 -7.18
C ILE A 73 0.51 23.62 -5.85
N HIS A 74 1.25 24.74 -5.84
CA HIS A 74 1.33 25.65 -4.71
C HIS A 74 0.50 26.90 -5.01
N LEU A 75 -0.47 27.18 -4.15
CA LEU A 75 -1.41 28.29 -4.26
C LEU A 75 -1.55 28.94 -2.88
N ASP A 76 -0.84 30.06 -2.69
CA ASP A 76 -0.84 30.83 -1.43
C ASP A 76 -2.06 31.78 -1.30
N ASP A 77 -3.03 31.64 -2.20
CA ASP A 77 -4.25 32.45 -2.23
C ASP A 77 -5.32 31.89 -1.28
N VAL A 78 -6.05 32.79 -0.62
CA VAL A 78 -7.18 32.44 0.26
C VAL A 78 -8.27 31.69 -0.50
N ASP A 79 -8.42 31.91 -1.81
CA ASP A 79 -9.39 31.23 -2.67
C ASP A 79 -8.78 30.13 -3.57
N ALA A 80 -7.67 29.52 -3.17
CA ALA A 80 -7.07 28.39 -3.88
C ALA A 80 -8.07 27.24 -4.19
N PRO A 81 -8.97 26.83 -3.26
CA PRO A 81 -10.00 25.84 -3.56
C PRO A 81 -10.98 26.27 -4.66
N GLY A 82 -11.39 27.54 -4.69
CA GLY A 82 -12.28 28.08 -5.72
C GLY A 82 -11.63 28.02 -7.09
N ARG A 83 -10.37 28.46 -7.20
CA ARG A 83 -9.60 28.38 -8.45
C ARG A 83 -9.44 26.96 -8.98
N LEU A 84 -9.18 25.98 -8.11
CA LEU A 84 -9.10 24.57 -8.51
C LEU A 84 -10.46 24.02 -8.95
N ALA A 85 -11.55 24.44 -8.29
CA ALA A 85 -12.90 24.06 -8.69
C ALA A 85 -13.30 24.66 -10.05
N ASP A 86 -12.95 25.92 -10.31
CA ASP A 86 -13.18 26.61 -11.59
C ASP A 86 -12.39 25.96 -12.73
N ALA A 87 -11.17 25.49 -12.45
CA ALA A 87 -10.40 24.65 -13.35
C ALA A 87 -10.99 23.22 -13.52
N GLY A 88 -12.12 22.93 -12.87
CA GLY A 88 -12.87 21.68 -13.00
C GLY A 88 -12.26 20.50 -12.24
N LEU A 89 -11.51 20.75 -11.15
CA LEU A 89 -10.99 19.71 -10.27
C LEU A 89 -11.93 19.49 -9.08
N GLY A 90 -12.30 18.23 -8.83
CA GLY A 90 -13.09 17.86 -7.65
C GLY A 90 -12.24 17.78 -6.38
N ARG A 91 -12.73 18.33 -5.27
CA ARG A 91 -12.09 18.15 -3.96
C ARG A 91 -12.24 16.72 -3.47
N VAL A 92 -11.13 16.09 -3.07
CA VAL A 92 -11.12 14.81 -2.39
C VAL A 92 -10.60 15.00 -0.97
N ASP A 93 -11.36 14.49 -0.01
CA ASP A 93 -10.99 14.49 1.40
C ASP A 93 -9.80 13.54 1.66
N ARG A 94 -8.94 13.92 2.61
CA ARG A 94 -7.73 13.17 2.95
C ARG A 94 -8.01 11.78 3.50
N ASP A 95 -8.97 11.64 4.39
CA ASP A 95 -9.31 10.33 4.96
C ASP A 95 -9.99 9.45 3.91
N ARG A 96 -10.80 10.04 3.03
CA ARG A 96 -11.37 9.33 1.87
C ARG A 96 -10.30 8.86 0.88
N TRP A 97 -9.29 9.68 0.60
CA TRP A 97 -8.18 9.34 -0.29
C TRP A 97 -7.36 8.17 0.25
N VAL A 98 -6.92 8.28 1.50
CA VAL A 98 -6.13 7.24 2.15
C VAL A 98 -6.97 5.96 2.26
N SER A 99 -8.27 6.08 2.55
CA SER A 99 -9.21 4.98 2.67
C SER A 99 -8.67 3.89 3.60
N LYS A 100 -8.34 4.30 4.83
CA LYS A 100 -7.79 3.41 5.88
C LYS A 100 -8.79 2.30 6.19
N PRO A 101 -8.35 1.05 6.40
CA PRO A 101 -9.22 0.01 6.94
C PRO A 101 -9.62 0.35 8.38
N ARG A 102 -10.56 -0.42 8.94
CA ARG A 102 -10.92 -0.29 10.36
C ARG A 102 -9.67 -0.43 11.24
N ALA A 103 -9.51 0.49 12.19
CA ALA A 103 -8.48 0.40 13.22
C ALA A 103 -8.75 -0.83 14.10
N GLU A 104 -7.72 -1.66 14.28
CA GLU A 104 -7.78 -2.88 15.09
C GLU A 104 -6.37 -3.34 15.47
N GLY A 105 -6.24 -4.06 16.57
CA GLY A 105 -4.97 -4.68 16.97
C GLY A 105 -4.60 -5.90 16.12
N PRO A 106 -3.32 -6.30 16.10
CA PRO A 106 -2.86 -7.40 15.26
C PRO A 106 -3.50 -8.73 15.67
N GLU A 107 -3.69 -9.00 16.96
CA GLU A 107 -4.36 -10.20 17.46
C GLU A 107 -5.83 -10.28 17.00
N SER A 108 -6.53 -9.15 16.94
CA SER A 108 -7.91 -9.08 16.48
C SER A 108 -8.03 -9.40 14.99
N LEU A 109 -7.10 -8.89 14.17
CA LEU A 109 -7.03 -9.25 12.76
C LEU A 109 -6.74 -10.75 12.57
N LEU A 110 -5.77 -11.30 13.32
CA LEU A 110 -5.43 -12.73 13.25
C LEU A 110 -6.61 -13.60 13.66
N ALA A 111 -7.32 -13.26 14.74
CA ALA A 111 -8.50 -13.99 15.18
C ALA A 111 -9.60 -13.98 14.10
N ARG A 112 -9.89 -12.82 13.51
CA ARG A 112 -10.89 -12.72 12.43
C ARG A 112 -10.52 -13.61 11.25
N ILE A 113 -9.27 -13.56 10.78
CA ILE A 113 -8.84 -14.38 9.64
C ILE A 113 -8.84 -15.87 10.01
N LYS A 114 -8.42 -16.23 11.22
CA LYS A 114 -8.45 -17.60 11.73
C LYS A 114 -9.87 -18.18 11.70
N ASP A 115 -10.87 -17.39 12.07
CA ASP A 115 -12.29 -17.79 12.04
C ASP A 115 -12.77 -17.97 10.59
N ARG A 116 -12.39 -17.06 9.68
CA ARG A 116 -12.70 -17.19 8.24
C ARG A 116 -12.10 -18.47 7.65
N ILE A 117 -10.84 -18.76 7.94
CA ILE A 117 -10.19 -20.01 7.52
C ILE A 117 -10.88 -21.20 8.17
N GLY A 118 -11.26 -21.10 9.45
CA GLY A 118 -11.99 -22.14 10.18
C GLY A 118 -13.33 -22.49 9.54
N ALA A 119 -14.04 -21.51 8.99
CA ALA A 119 -15.30 -21.69 8.28
C ALA A 119 -15.15 -22.19 6.82
N ALA A 120 -13.95 -22.10 6.24
CA ALA A 120 -13.71 -22.52 4.86
C ALA A 120 -13.81 -24.05 4.69
N SER A 121 -14.20 -24.46 3.48
CA SER A 121 -14.16 -25.86 3.04
C SER A 121 -12.72 -26.37 2.96
N ALA A 122 -12.57 -27.70 2.93
CA ALA A 122 -11.27 -28.32 2.72
C ALA A 122 -10.67 -27.85 1.38
N SER A 123 -9.40 -27.43 1.39
CA SER A 123 -8.74 -26.92 0.19
C SER A 123 -8.23 -28.01 -0.75
N GLY A 124 -8.06 -29.23 -0.24
CA GLY A 124 -7.30 -30.28 -0.92
C GLY A 124 -5.82 -29.91 -1.08
N ASN A 125 -5.10 -30.71 -1.86
CA ASN A 125 -3.72 -30.41 -2.22
C ASN A 125 -3.68 -29.28 -3.26
N ILE A 126 -2.73 -28.35 -3.11
CA ILE A 126 -2.58 -27.20 -4.00
C ILE A 126 -1.18 -27.24 -4.58
N GLU A 127 -1.06 -27.64 -5.83
CA GLU A 127 0.21 -27.65 -6.55
C GLU A 127 0.76 -26.23 -6.71
N GLY A 128 2.06 -26.06 -6.51
CA GLY A 128 2.75 -24.78 -6.65
C GLY A 128 2.43 -23.74 -5.56
N LEU A 129 1.75 -24.12 -4.48
CA LEU A 129 1.47 -23.23 -3.35
C LEU A 129 2.78 -22.65 -2.78
N GLN A 130 2.82 -21.33 -2.60
CA GLN A 130 3.89 -20.65 -1.86
C GLN A 130 3.34 -20.01 -0.60
N VAL A 131 4.10 -20.08 0.49
CA VAL A 131 3.80 -19.40 1.75
C VAL A 131 4.84 -18.34 2.06
N LEU A 132 4.41 -17.29 2.74
CA LEU A 132 5.26 -16.23 3.24
C LEU A 132 5.75 -16.62 4.64
N ASP A 133 7.04 -16.92 4.77
CA ASP A 133 7.59 -17.47 6.01
C ASP A 133 7.73 -16.39 7.11
N PRO A 134 6.99 -16.49 8.23
CA PRO A 134 7.08 -15.54 9.33
C PRO A 134 8.34 -15.69 10.19
N ARG A 135 9.17 -16.73 9.96
CA ARG A 135 10.41 -16.99 10.73
C ARG A 135 11.66 -16.43 10.04
N THR A 136 11.54 -16.02 8.79
CA THR A 136 12.64 -15.43 8.02
C THR A 136 12.81 -13.94 8.35
N LYS A 137 14.00 -13.39 8.06
CA LYS A 137 14.31 -11.98 8.35
C LYS A 137 13.34 -11.04 7.62
N VAL A 138 12.64 -10.19 8.36
CA VAL A 138 11.64 -9.22 7.84
C VAL A 138 12.19 -8.18 6.86
N ARG A 139 13.52 -8.02 6.81
CA ARG A 139 14.19 -7.04 5.93
C ARG A 139 14.41 -7.51 4.49
N TYR A 140 14.13 -8.79 4.18
CA TYR A 140 14.30 -9.33 2.83
C TYR A 140 13.03 -10.03 2.36
N TYR A 141 12.00 -9.24 2.06
CA TYR A 141 10.68 -9.73 1.65
C TYR A 141 10.70 -10.82 0.58
N ARG A 142 11.50 -10.66 -0.50
CA ARG A 142 11.53 -11.64 -1.60
C ARG A 142 12.00 -13.03 -1.12
N GLY A 143 12.96 -13.09 -0.20
CA GLY A 143 13.48 -14.36 0.32
C GLY A 143 12.60 -15.03 1.36
N ARG A 144 11.45 -14.43 1.70
CA ARG A 144 10.49 -15.02 2.64
C ARG A 144 9.53 -15.99 1.95
N TRP A 145 9.37 -15.89 0.63
CA TRP A 145 8.51 -16.79 -0.14
C TRP A 145 9.17 -18.15 -0.34
N ARG A 146 8.44 -19.21 -0.01
CA ARG A 146 8.89 -20.60 -0.19
C ARG A 146 7.72 -21.58 -0.30
N ALA A 147 7.99 -22.80 -0.75
CA ALA A 147 7.03 -23.89 -0.65
C ALA A 147 6.76 -24.27 0.84
N PRO A 148 5.57 -24.81 1.15
CA PRO A 148 5.30 -25.49 2.41
C PRO A 148 6.31 -26.59 2.73
N LYS A 149 6.56 -26.84 4.01
CA LYS A 149 7.47 -27.88 4.51
C LYS A 149 6.78 -28.74 5.57
N PRO A 150 7.20 -30.00 5.79
CA PRO A 150 6.58 -30.89 6.78
C PRO A 150 6.47 -30.33 8.21
N GLY A 151 7.31 -29.37 8.61
CA GLY A 151 7.25 -28.72 9.92
C GLY A 151 6.28 -27.53 10.01
N ASP A 152 5.61 -27.15 8.92
CA ASP A 152 4.71 -26.01 8.90
C ASP A 152 3.31 -26.41 9.38
N THR A 153 2.95 -25.94 10.57
CA THR A 153 1.60 -26.06 11.12
C THR A 153 1.14 -24.70 11.60
N GLY A 154 -0.07 -24.30 11.19
CA GLY A 154 -0.65 -23.00 11.52
C GLY A 154 -1.20 -22.26 10.30
N ASP A 155 -1.54 -20.99 10.49
CA ASP A 155 -2.10 -20.12 9.46
C ASP A 155 -1.00 -19.24 8.83
N PHE A 156 -0.98 -19.16 7.50
CA PHE A 156 0.04 -18.45 6.72
C PHE A 156 -0.60 -17.57 5.65
N VAL A 157 0.09 -16.49 5.29
CA VAL A 157 -0.15 -15.80 4.02
C VAL A 157 0.45 -16.65 2.90
N ALA A 158 -0.27 -16.78 1.80
CA ALA A 158 0.11 -17.63 0.69
C ALA A 158 -0.24 -17.03 -0.67
N ARG A 159 0.35 -17.64 -1.70
CA ARG A 159 0.04 -17.45 -3.11
C ARG A 159 -0.23 -18.80 -3.73
N ARG A 160 -1.38 -18.93 -4.39
CA ARG A 160 -1.71 -20.12 -5.19
C ARG A 160 -1.69 -19.78 -6.68
N PRO A 161 -1.07 -20.62 -7.53
CA PRO A 161 -1.17 -20.47 -8.97
C PRO A 161 -2.62 -20.56 -9.46
N GLN A 162 -2.87 -19.92 -10.60
CA GLN A 162 -4.10 -20.06 -11.38
C GLN A 162 -3.76 -20.21 -12.86
N ALA A 163 -4.70 -20.74 -13.65
CA ALA A 163 -4.47 -21.05 -15.06
C ALA A 163 -4.06 -19.82 -15.90
N TYR A 164 -4.58 -18.64 -15.55
CA TYR A 164 -4.30 -17.39 -16.24
C TYR A 164 -4.15 -16.24 -15.24
N GLY A 165 -3.24 -15.31 -15.52
CA GLY A 165 -3.01 -14.13 -14.69
C GLY A 165 -2.01 -14.34 -13.55
N ALA A 166 -1.95 -13.37 -12.64
CA ALA A 166 -1.05 -13.41 -11.48
C ALA A 166 -1.55 -14.36 -10.40
N ASP A 167 -0.66 -14.96 -9.62
CA ASP A 167 -1.04 -15.82 -8.49
C ASP A 167 -2.06 -15.16 -7.56
N LEU A 168 -3.01 -15.96 -7.09
CA LEU A 168 -4.04 -15.51 -6.16
C LEU A 168 -3.48 -15.43 -4.75
N TRP A 169 -3.69 -14.29 -4.12
CA TRP A 169 -3.38 -14.08 -2.71
C TRP A 169 -4.38 -14.82 -1.83
N CYS A 170 -3.89 -15.50 -0.81
CA CYS A 170 -4.73 -16.26 0.09
C CYS A 170 -4.16 -16.33 1.51
N ALA A 171 -5.02 -16.69 2.45
CA ALA A 171 -4.62 -17.20 3.75
C ALA A 171 -4.87 -18.72 3.76
N VAL A 172 -3.91 -19.49 4.25
CA VAL A 172 -3.94 -20.96 4.22
C VAL A 172 -3.63 -21.52 5.61
N ARG A 173 -4.37 -22.55 6.02
CA ARG A 173 -4.04 -23.39 7.17
C ARG A 173 -3.24 -24.59 6.72
N LEU A 174 -2.02 -24.71 7.21
CA LEU A 174 -1.18 -25.89 7.02
C LEU A 174 -1.23 -26.79 8.25
N VAL A 175 -1.21 -28.09 8.01
CA VAL A 175 -0.93 -29.13 9.00
C VAL A 175 0.17 -30.01 8.43
N GLU A 176 1.32 -30.03 9.10
CA GLU A 176 2.51 -30.77 8.67
C GLU A 176 2.90 -30.49 7.21
N GLY A 177 2.85 -29.21 6.81
CA GLY A 177 3.13 -28.76 5.45
C GLY A 177 2.02 -28.98 4.42
N SER A 178 0.95 -29.68 4.78
CA SER A 178 -0.17 -29.94 3.88
C SER A 178 -1.27 -28.87 4.04
N PRO A 179 -1.74 -28.25 2.95
CA PRO A 179 -2.86 -27.32 3.00
C PRO A 179 -4.15 -28.04 3.35
N THR A 180 -4.84 -27.56 4.39
CA THR A 180 -6.09 -28.14 4.88
C THR A 180 -7.29 -27.25 4.60
N LYS A 181 -7.12 -25.93 4.72
CA LYS A 181 -8.14 -24.91 4.46
C LYS A 181 -7.51 -23.68 3.84
N LEU A 182 -8.25 -23.00 2.99
CA LEU A 182 -7.79 -21.79 2.29
C LEU A 182 -8.92 -20.79 2.14
N VAL A 183 -8.59 -19.51 2.26
CA VAL A 183 -9.47 -18.38 1.91
C VAL A 183 -8.71 -17.45 0.97
N GLU A 184 -9.34 -17.08 -0.14
CA GLU A 184 -8.75 -16.15 -1.11
C GLU A 184 -9.02 -14.69 -0.73
N PHE A 185 -8.03 -13.83 -0.97
CA PHE A 185 -8.16 -12.40 -0.80
C PHE A 185 -8.64 -11.70 -2.09
N PRO A 186 -9.36 -10.58 -1.98
CA PRO A 186 -9.82 -9.95 -0.73
C PRO A 186 -11.04 -10.65 -0.12
N VAL A 187 -11.10 -10.65 1.22
CA VAL A 187 -12.18 -11.23 2.02
C VAL A 187 -13.11 -10.16 2.55
N ASP A 188 -12.56 -9.04 3.02
CA ASP A 188 -13.32 -8.02 3.75
C ASP A 188 -13.84 -6.94 2.81
N ASN A 189 -13.02 -6.49 1.85
CA ASN A 189 -13.43 -5.47 0.88
C ASN A 189 -13.15 -5.95 -0.55
N PRO A 190 -14.18 -6.34 -1.33
CA PRO A 190 -13.96 -6.79 -2.69
C PRO A 190 -13.32 -5.72 -3.58
N VAL A 191 -13.40 -4.44 -3.26
CA VAL A 191 -12.80 -3.39 -4.09
C VAL A 191 -11.28 -3.33 -3.95
N VAL A 192 -10.70 -3.77 -2.82
CA VAL A 192 -9.25 -3.68 -2.61
C VAL A 192 -8.48 -4.79 -3.33
N PRO A 193 -7.22 -4.55 -3.72
CA PRO A 193 -6.31 -5.62 -4.15
C PRO A 193 -6.11 -6.67 -3.06
N GLY A 194 -6.16 -7.96 -3.40
CA GLY A 194 -5.96 -9.03 -2.42
C GLY A 194 -4.57 -9.00 -1.76
N ARG A 195 -3.57 -8.41 -2.44
CA ARG A 195 -2.23 -8.17 -1.89
C ARG A 195 -2.25 -7.27 -0.64
N ASP A 196 -3.19 -6.32 -0.57
CA ASP A 196 -3.26 -5.36 0.55
C ASP A 196 -3.68 -6.06 1.84
N GLU A 197 -4.70 -6.92 1.76
CA GLU A 197 -5.14 -7.74 2.89
C GLU A 197 -4.07 -8.76 3.28
N ALA A 198 -3.42 -9.39 2.29
CA ALA A 198 -2.33 -10.34 2.53
C ALA A 198 -1.12 -9.69 3.23
N TRP A 199 -0.69 -8.52 2.79
CA TRP A 199 0.42 -7.79 3.42
C TRP A 199 0.06 -7.33 4.82
N ARG A 200 -1.16 -6.82 5.03
CA ARG A 200 -1.63 -6.44 6.37
C ARG A 200 -1.70 -7.65 7.30
N LEU A 201 -2.17 -8.80 6.81
CA LEU A 201 -2.16 -10.04 7.58
C LEU A 201 -0.73 -10.46 7.95
N GLN A 202 0.22 -10.40 7.01
CA GLN A 202 1.61 -10.74 7.32
C GLN A 202 2.20 -9.82 8.40
N LEU A 203 1.91 -8.52 8.34
CA LEU A 203 2.32 -7.55 9.35
C LEU A 203 1.78 -7.93 10.74
N ALA A 204 0.52 -8.36 10.84
CA ALA A 204 -0.05 -8.84 12.10
C ALA A 204 0.64 -10.11 12.60
N ILE A 205 0.89 -11.08 11.71
CA ILE A 205 1.60 -12.33 12.05
C ILE A 205 3.00 -12.01 12.60
N ASP A 206 3.72 -11.12 11.93
CA ASP A 206 5.07 -10.72 12.31
C ASP A 206 5.06 -10.01 13.68
N ALA A 207 4.10 -9.11 13.92
CA ALA A 207 3.96 -8.38 15.19
C ALA A 207 3.63 -9.30 16.37
N VAL A 208 2.62 -10.18 16.25
CA VAL A 208 2.21 -11.12 17.31
C VAL A 208 3.32 -12.12 17.65
N ARG A 209 4.21 -12.41 16.70
CA ARG A 209 5.37 -13.29 16.91
C ARG A 209 6.56 -12.56 17.56
N GLY A 210 6.43 -11.29 17.91
CA GLY A 210 7.52 -10.48 18.49
C GLY A 210 8.60 -10.11 17.47
N ALA A 211 8.31 -10.17 16.17
CA ALA A 211 9.22 -9.79 15.10
C ALA A 211 8.55 -8.83 14.09
N PRO A 212 7.99 -7.69 14.54
CA PRO A 212 7.28 -6.76 13.67
C PRO A 212 8.16 -6.30 12.51
N GLN A 213 7.52 -6.01 11.38
CA GLN A 213 8.23 -5.45 10.24
C GLN A 213 8.75 -4.05 10.57
N ARG A 214 9.83 -3.67 9.89
CA ARG A 214 10.57 -2.46 10.22
C ARG A 214 10.64 -1.48 9.07
N PHE A 215 10.72 -0.21 9.41
CA PHE A 215 11.07 0.88 8.51
C PHE A 215 12.21 1.69 9.12
N ALA A 216 13.09 2.26 8.29
CA ALA A 216 14.19 3.09 8.76
C ALA A 216 13.94 4.56 8.43
N ILE A 217 14.48 5.44 9.24
CA ILE A 217 14.45 6.89 9.04
C ILE A 217 15.89 7.37 8.94
N GLU A 218 16.17 8.16 7.92
CA GLU A 218 17.45 8.78 7.68
C GLU A 218 17.26 10.29 7.54
N THR A 219 17.96 11.06 8.36
CA THR A 219 17.88 12.52 8.35
C THR A 219 18.70 13.09 7.20
N ILE A 220 18.14 14.06 6.47
CA ILE A 220 18.84 14.80 5.41
C ILE A 220 19.35 16.12 6.01
N GLY A 221 20.54 16.56 5.61
CA GLY A 221 21.31 17.63 6.26
C GLY A 221 20.61 18.98 6.48
N SER A 222 19.50 19.29 5.79
CA SER A 222 18.74 20.52 6.01
C SER A 222 17.68 20.42 7.12
N GLY A 223 17.42 19.24 7.69
CA GLY A 223 16.43 19.01 8.74
C GLY A 223 14.96 19.12 8.31
N ASN A 224 14.68 19.72 7.15
CA ASN A 224 13.32 19.95 6.65
C ASN A 224 12.64 18.70 6.09
N ALA A 225 13.42 17.64 5.82
CA ALA A 225 12.92 16.37 5.30
C ALA A 225 13.74 15.19 5.81
N VAL A 226 13.10 14.02 5.81
CA VAL A 226 13.73 12.73 6.12
C VAL A 226 13.49 11.75 4.98
N ILE A 227 14.38 10.77 4.85
CA ILE A 227 14.17 9.61 3.99
C ILE A 227 13.61 8.49 4.86
N VAL A 228 12.45 7.97 4.47
CA VAL A 228 11.83 6.79 5.10
C VAL A 228 12.02 5.59 4.18
N LYS A 229 12.72 4.57 4.66
CA LYS A 229 13.05 3.34 3.92
C LYS A 229 12.21 2.17 4.41
N PHE A 230 11.63 1.42 3.49
CA PHE A 230 10.80 0.26 3.78
C PHE A 230 11.48 -1.02 3.28
N PHE A 231 11.46 -2.09 4.08
CA PHE A 231 12.10 -3.36 3.74
C PHE A 231 11.11 -4.49 3.41
N SER A 232 9.83 -4.20 3.57
CA SER A 232 8.71 -5.05 3.22
C SER A 232 7.60 -4.20 2.60
N PRO A 233 6.74 -4.79 1.76
CA PRO A 233 5.64 -4.07 1.14
C PRO A 233 4.65 -3.58 2.19
N VAL A 234 3.97 -2.47 1.89
CA VAL A 234 2.88 -1.92 2.71
C VAL A 234 1.57 -1.99 1.92
N PRO A 235 0.41 -2.16 2.59
CA PRO A 235 -0.89 -2.11 1.92
C PRO A 235 -1.12 -0.76 1.22
N GLY A 236 -1.95 -0.76 0.17
CA GLY A 236 -2.20 0.42 -0.67
C GLY A 236 -2.68 1.67 0.08
N PHE A 237 -3.37 1.55 1.22
CA PHE A 237 -3.75 2.72 2.02
C PHE A 237 -2.53 3.47 2.59
N ALA A 238 -1.51 2.73 3.03
CA ALA A 238 -0.28 3.32 3.55
C ALA A 238 0.58 3.90 2.42
N GLU A 239 0.58 3.24 1.25
CA GLU A 239 1.22 3.77 0.05
C GLU A 239 0.55 5.08 -0.43
N ARG A 240 -0.78 5.15 -0.48
CA ARG A 240 -1.51 6.38 -0.81
C ARG A 240 -1.20 7.52 0.15
N TYR A 241 -1.07 7.21 1.45
CA TYR A 241 -0.65 8.20 2.44
C TYR A 241 0.79 8.69 2.18
N LEU A 242 1.72 7.78 1.87
CA LEU A 242 3.10 8.13 1.53
C LEU A 242 3.19 9.01 0.27
N GLN A 243 2.41 8.69 -0.77
CA GLN A 243 2.34 9.49 -2.00
C GLN A 243 1.69 10.87 -1.75
N LEU A 244 0.75 10.95 -0.81
CA LEU A 244 0.17 12.23 -0.42
C LEU A 244 1.21 13.13 0.25
N VAL A 245 1.99 12.60 1.21
CA VAL A 245 2.88 13.43 2.04
C VAL A 245 4.32 13.48 1.55
N GLY A 246 4.74 12.62 0.62
CA GLY A 246 6.15 12.47 0.27
C GLY A 246 6.40 12.08 -1.19
N LEU A 247 7.68 12.12 -1.55
CA LEU A 247 8.16 11.81 -2.89
C LEU A 247 8.86 10.45 -2.92
N ALA A 248 8.44 9.56 -3.82
CA ALA A 248 9.11 8.28 -4.03
C ALA A 248 10.55 8.45 -4.53
N LEU A 249 11.48 7.70 -3.93
CA LEU A 249 12.91 7.72 -4.25
C LEU A 249 13.38 6.36 -4.81
N GLU A 250 14.39 6.41 -5.68
CA GLU A 250 15.20 5.22 -5.93
C GLU A 250 16.05 4.95 -4.69
N THR A 251 16.26 3.68 -4.36
CA THR A 251 16.97 3.31 -3.14
C THR A 251 17.79 2.04 -3.33
N GLN A 252 18.92 1.96 -2.64
CA GLN A 252 19.70 0.74 -2.49
C GLN A 252 19.55 0.20 -1.07
N GLY A 253 19.44 -1.12 -0.93
CA GLY A 253 19.34 -1.78 0.37
C GLY A 253 17.98 -1.68 1.06
N ALA A 254 16.97 -1.09 0.41
CA ALA A 254 15.57 -1.09 0.83
C ALA A 254 14.67 -1.52 -0.34
N LEU A 255 13.44 -1.92 -0.04
CA LEU A 255 12.46 -2.31 -1.05
C LEU A 255 11.93 -1.09 -1.81
N PHE A 256 11.69 0.00 -1.10
CA PHE A 256 11.35 1.32 -1.63
C PHE A 256 11.60 2.38 -0.54
N ALA A 257 11.65 3.65 -0.94
CA ALA A 257 11.86 4.77 -0.03
C ALA A 257 11.07 6.01 -0.44
N TYR A 258 10.78 6.88 0.52
CA TYR A 258 10.12 8.16 0.32
C TYR A 258 10.90 9.28 1.00
N ARG A 259 11.04 10.44 0.34
CA ARG A 259 11.40 11.71 0.97
C ARG A 259 10.14 12.32 1.57
N VAL A 260 10.11 12.50 2.88
CA VAL A 260 8.94 12.99 3.61
C VAL A 260 9.32 14.28 4.36
N PRO A 261 8.53 15.36 4.27
CA PRO A 261 8.73 16.56 5.07
C PRO A 261 8.76 16.24 6.57
N ALA A 262 9.63 16.91 7.32
CA ALA A 262 9.78 16.64 8.75
C ALA A 262 8.47 16.81 9.53
N GLY A 263 7.63 17.77 9.14
CA GLY A 263 6.32 18.02 9.74
C GLY A 263 5.30 16.89 9.55
N ALA A 264 5.43 16.08 8.49
CA ALA A 264 4.53 14.95 8.21
C ALA A 264 4.98 13.63 8.87
N LEU A 265 6.19 13.59 9.43
CA LEU A 265 6.77 12.38 10.01
C LEU A 265 5.99 11.85 11.23
N PRO A 266 5.48 12.69 12.17
CA PRO A 266 4.70 12.19 13.31
C PRO A 266 3.46 11.40 12.88
N ASP A 267 2.65 11.96 11.99
CA ASP A 267 1.44 11.31 11.48
C ASP A 267 1.76 10.04 10.68
N LEU A 268 2.85 10.06 9.89
CA LEU A 268 3.31 8.87 9.18
C LEU A 268 3.70 7.76 10.15
N LYS A 269 4.50 8.07 11.18
CA LYS A 269 4.88 7.09 12.21
C LYS A 269 3.65 6.53 12.89
N GLN A 270 2.69 7.39 13.25
CA GLN A 270 1.45 6.96 13.87
C GLN A 270 0.69 5.99 12.96
N LEU A 271 0.53 6.30 11.68
CA LEU A 271 -0.12 5.41 10.72
C LEU A 271 0.59 4.05 10.64
N LEU A 272 1.92 4.03 10.54
CA LEU A 272 2.70 2.78 10.43
C LEU A 272 2.68 1.95 11.72
N THR A 273 2.60 2.59 12.89
CA THR A 273 2.58 1.92 14.19
C THR A 273 1.17 1.46 14.55
N ASP A 274 0.17 2.33 14.46
CA ASP A 274 -1.20 2.04 14.89
C ASP A 274 -1.93 1.09 13.91
N MET A 275 -1.70 1.24 12.59
CA MET A 275 -2.46 0.50 11.57
C MET A 275 -1.71 -0.71 11.00
N LEU A 276 -0.37 -0.71 11.07
CA LEU A 276 0.50 -1.74 10.50
C LEU A 276 1.44 -2.38 11.52
N TRP A 277 1.45 -1.92 12.78
CA TRP A 277 2.24 -2.48 13.88
C TRP A 277 3.74 -2.57 13.55
N MET A 278 4.24 -1.63 12.75
CA MET A 278 5.63 -1.58 12.34
C MET A 278 6.49 -0.87 13.38
N GLU A 279 7.76 -1.25 13.44
CA GLU A 279 8.74 -0.60 14.31
C GLU A 279 9.77 0.21 13.52
N THR A 280 10.26 1.29 14.14
CA THR A 280 11.40 2.03 13.59
C THR A 280 12.69 1.24 13.80
N LEU A 281 13.47 1.08 12.74
CA LEU A 281 14.83 0.60 12.79
C LEU A 281 15.77 1.79 13.03
N SER A 282 16.45 1.80 14.18
CA SER A 282 17.60 2.68 14.38
C SER A 282 18.71 2.22 13.44
N LEU A 283 19.00 3.00 12.40
CA LEU A 283 20.22 2.84 11.65
C LEU A 283 21.31 3.58 12.44
N GLU A 284 22.05 2.86 13.28
CA GLU A 284 23.28 3.42 13.84
C GLU A 284 24.19 3.79 12.67
N GLY A 285 24.64 5.05 12.69
CA GLY A 285 25.33 5.71 11.58
C GLY A 285 26.46 4.86 11.05
N THR A 286 26.29 4.33 9.84
CA THR A 286 27.44 3.89 9.05
C THR A 286 27.97 5.12 8.34
N SER A 287 28.72 5.96 9.07
CA SER A 287 29.72 6.80 8.42
C SER A 287 30.72 5.87 7.76
N ARG A 288 30.69 5.82 6.44
CA ARG A 288 31.85 5.51 5.61
C ARG A 288 31.94 6.57 4.53
#